data_AF-A0A2N8M5S1-F1
#
_entry.id   AF-A0A2N8M5S1-F1
#
_cell.length_a   1.000
_cell.length_b   1.000
_cell.length_c   1.000
_cell.angle_alpha   90.00
_cell.angle_beta   90.00
_cell.angle_gamma   90.00
#
_symmetry.space_group_name_H-M   'P 1'
#
loop_
_entity.id
_entity.type
_entity.pdbx_description
1 polymer ?
#
loop_
_entity_poly.entity_id
_entity_poly.type
_entity_poly.pdbx_seq_one_letter_code
_entity_poly.pdbx_strand_id
1 'polypeptide(L)'
;MKKLFTSLVAVCALTLPFSAQAATKTKICVFDIVGNVGPMMGAMKDWQAAALGWGLEAELIPYTNEAIAAEDLKAGVCEAALITGIRGRGFNKYAGTVDSIGAIPTMDHMRLVLQVLSHPQSAGKLSQGSYQVMGIAPAGAAYVFVNDKEVNTLAKAAGKRVAVLEYDETQAKLVSQVGATPVASDITNFSTKFNNGVVDVIAAPLAAYEALELYKGLSPDGGIINYPLVQLTIQLIAKKEAFPAETAQKSREYFYNNLDRILDQLKKEESKVDQRWWVEIPDADKQEYEVLMQEARDQLRTEGYYDPTMLDMLRKVRCKLDQSRAECT
;
A
#
# COMPACT_ATOMS: atom_id res chain seq x y z
N MET A 1 5.83 -34.51 -86.80
CA MET A 1 4.63 -34.31 -85.95
C MET A 1 4.87 -35.08 -84.65
N LYS A 2 5.23 -34.38 -83.56
CA LYS A 2 4.40 -34.09 -82.36
C LYS A 2 4.08 -35.37 -81.55
N LYS A 3 4.37 -35.54 -80.26
CA LYS A 3 4.74 -34.63 -79.15
C LYS A 3 5.34 -35.45 -77.98
N LEU A 4 6.35 -34.89 -77.31
CA LEU A 4 6.81 -35.24 -75.97
C LEU A 4 5.74 -34.84 -74.93
N PHE A 5 5.48 -35.70 -73.94
CA PHE A 5 4.76 -35.35 -72.71
C PHE A 5 5.76 -35.23 -71.56
N THR A 6 6.06 -34.01 -71.17
CA THR A 6 6.83 -33.68 -69.96
C THR A 6 5.85 -33.26 -68.88
N SER A 7 5.77 -34.03 -67.79
CA SER A 7 4.93 -33.71 -66.63
C SER A 7 5.63 -32.68 -65.75
N LEU A 8 4.97 -31.54 -65.54
CA LEU A 8 5.43 -30.45 -64.68
C LEU A 8 4.86 -30.69 -63.26
N VAL A 9 5.71 -31.03 -62.30
CA VAL A 9 5.33 -31.10 -60.87
C VAL A 9 5.49 -29.70 -60.28
N ALA A 10 4.37 -29.03 -59.99
CA ALA A 10 4.34 -27.74 -59.31
C ALA A 10 4.48 -27.96 -57.80
N VAL A 11 5.65 -27.61 -57.24
CA VAL A 11 5.88 -27.55 -55.79
C VAL A 11 5.26 -26.26 -55.27
N CYS A 12 4.11 -26.37 -54.62
CA CYS A 12 3.45 -25.24 -53.96
C CYS A 12 4.12 -25.02 -52.58
N ALA A 13 5.00 -24.01 -52.50
CA ALA A 13 5.59 -23.59 -51.24
C ALA A 13 4.51 -22.92 -50.37
N LEU A 14 4.04 -23.62 -49.34
CA LEU A 14 3.16 -23.10 -48.30
C LEU A 14 3.93 -22.07 -47.46
N THR A 15 3.84 -20.79 -47.83
CA THR A 15 4.23 -19.69 -46.94
C THR A 15 3.15 -19.51 -45.89
N LEU A 16 3.36 -20.07 -44.70
CA LEU A 16 2.51 -19.79 -43.54
C LEU A 16 2.59 -18.29 -43.23
N PRO A 17 1.46 -17.55 -43.20
CA PRO A 17 1.46 -16.17 -42.74
C PRO A 17 1.77 -16.19 -41.24
N PHE A 18 2.91 -15.61 -40.86
CA PHE A 18 3.16 -15.21 -39.48
C PHE A 18 2.11 -14.13 -39.15
N SER A 19 1.04 -14.51 -38.47
CA SER A 19 0.17 -13.54 -37.81
C SER A 19 1.02 -12.88 -36.72
N ALA A 20 1.50 -11.67 -36.99
CA ALA A 20 1.97 -10.78 -35.94
C ALA A 20 0.74 -10.42 -35.09
N GLN A 21 0.44 -11.23 -34.08
CA GLN A 21 -0.45 -10.83 -33.00
C GLN A 21 0.18 -9.58 -32.39
N ALA A 22 -0.47 -8.43 -32.59
CA ALA A 22 -0.14 -7.24 -31.84
C ALA A 22 -0.12 -7.65 -30.37
N ALA A 23 1.04 -7.52 -29.72
CA ALA A 23 1.17 -7.87 -28.32
C ALA A 23 0.14 -7.05 -27.53
N THR A 24 -0.88 -7.72 -26.98
CA THR A 24 -1.84 -7.05 -26.11
C THR A 24 -1.08 -6.52 -24.91
N LYS A 25 -1.09 -5.21 -24.74
CA LYS A 25 -0.47 -4.54 -23.59
C LYS A 25 -1.02 -5.14 -22.30
N THR A 26 -0.14 -5.32 -21.32
CA THR A 26 -0.53 -5.80 -19.99
C THR A 26 -1.17 -4.65 -19.22
N LYS A 27 -2.45 -4.77 -18.89
CA LYS A 27 -3.22 -3.73 -18.22
C LYS A 27 -2.91 -3.73 -16.73
N ILE A 28 -2.66 -2.53 -16.22
CA ILE A 28 -2.35 -2.29 -14.81
C ILE A 28 -3.31 -1.23 -14.29
N CYS A 29 -4.19 -1.64 -13.39
CA CYS A 29 -5.09 -0.76 -12.68
C CYS A 29 -4.26 0.02 -11.64
N VAL A 30 -4.25 1.35 -11.71
CA VAL A 30 -3.46 2.18 -10.79
C VAL A 30 -4.41 3.01 -9.96
N PHE A 31 -4.51 2.68 -8.67
CA PHE A 31 -5.19 3.52 -7.71
C PHE A 31 -4.32 4.74 -7.37
N ASP A 32 -4.88 5.92 -7.57
CA ASP A 32 -4.34 7.19 -7.10
C ASP A 32 -5.51 8.06 -6.67
N ILE A 33 -5.49 8.54 -5.42
CA ILE A 33 -6.59 9.33 -4.86
C ILE A 33 -6.81 10.65 -5.61
N VAL A 34 -5.76 11.20 -6.24
CA VAL A 34 -5.82 12.41 -7.08
C VAL A 34 -6.15 12.06 -8.54
N GLY A 35 -6.04 10.78 -8.92
CA GLY A 35 -6.32 10.28 -10.26
C GLY A 35 -5.12 10.33 -11.20
N ASN A 36 -5.37 10.52 -12.50
CA ASN A 36 -4.36 10.35 -13.56
C ASN A 36 -3.15 11.31 -13.50
N VAL A 37 -3.25 12.38 -12.71
CA VAL A 37 -2.19 13.38 -12.49
C VAL A 37 -1.58 13.31 -11.09
N GLY A 38 -1.98 12.32 -10.30
CA GLY A 38 -1.49 12.13 -8.95
C GLY A 38 -0.09 11.51 -8.88
N PRO A 39 0.51 11.52 -7.67
CA PRO A 39 1.88 11.06 -7.46
C PRO A 39 2.08 9.56 -7.71
N MET A 40 1.09 8.72 -7.40
CA MET A 40 1.17 7.27 -7.61
C MET A 40 1.09 6.95 -9.11
N MET A 41 0.23 7.65 -9.84
CA MET A 41 0.19 7.55 -11.30
C MET A 41 1.50 8.03 -11.94
N GLY A 42 2.08 9.12 -11.45
CA GLY A 42 3.39 9.60 -11.88
C GLY A 42 4.48 8.54 -11.69
N ALA A 43 4.56 7.95 -10.49
CA ALA A 43 5.52 6.88 -10.21
C ALA A 43 5.30 5.64 -11.09
N MET A 44 4.05 5.29 -11.39
CA MET A 44 3.74 4.15 -12.27
C MET A 44 4.08 4.42 -13.74
N LYS A 45 4.03 5.67 -14.21
CA LYS A 45 4.52 6.04 -15.55
C LYS A 45 6.04 5.83 -15.67
N ASP A 46 6.78 6.17 -14.62
CA ASP A 46 8.23 5.88 -14.58
C ASP A 46 8.51 4.38 -14.52
N TRP A 47 7.73 3.64 -13.72
CA TRP A 47 7.80 2.18 -13.67
C TRP A 47 7.47 1.56 -15.04
N GLN A 48 6.45 2.07 -15.74
CA GLN A 48 6.05 1.62 -17.08
C GLN A 48 7.19 1.83 -18.08
N ALA A 49 7.88 2.98 -18.02
CA ALA A 49 9.03 3.25 -18.87
C ALA A 49 10.19 2.27 -18.59
N ALA A 50 10.45 1.95 -17.31
CA ALA A 50 11.48 0.97 -16.93
C ALA A 50 11.10 -0.46 -17.33
N ALA A 51 9.82 -0.82 -17.22
CA ALA A 51 9.28 -2.13 -17.53
C ALA A 51 9.50 -2.54 -19.00
N LEU A 52 9.53 -1.58 -19.93
CA LEU A 52 9.89 -1.81 -21.33
C LEU A 52 11.28 -2.45 -21.46
N GLY A 53 12.24 -2.03 -20.65
CA GLY A 53 13.59 -2.60 -20.61
C GLY A 53 13.64 -4.05 -20.12
N TRP A 54 12.58 -4.55 -19.49
CA TRP A 54 12.45 -5.93 -19.04
C TRP A 54 11.49 -6.75 -19.90
N GLY A 55 11.08 -6.21 -21.06
CA GLY A 55 10.18 -6.87 -22.01
C GLY A 55 8.70 -6.82 -21.63
N LEU A 56 8.29 -5.89 -20.76
CA LEU A 56 6.91 -5.71 -20.33
C LEU A 56 6.34 -4.40 -20.90
N GLU A 57 5.41 -4.52 -21.84
CA GLU A 57 4.64 -3.37 -22.35
C GLU A 57 3.34 -3.23 -21.57
N ALA A 58 3.33 -2.30 -20.60
CA ALA A 58 2.17 -2.06 -19.75
C ALA A 58 1.24 -0.96 -20.29
N GLU A 59 -0.05 -1.07 -20.01
CA GLU A 59 -1.07 -0.02 -20.17
C GLU A 59 -1.58 0.35 -18.78
N LEU A 60 -1.41 1.62 -18.36
CA LEU A 60 -1.86 2.09 -17.05
C LEU A 60 -3.30 2.59 -17.13
N ILE A 61 -4.17 2.03 -16.31
CA ILE A 61 -5.59 2.40 -16.22
C ILE A 61 -5.82 3.14 -14.90
N PRO A 62 -6.18 4.44 -14.92
CA PRO A 62 -6.34 5.24 -13.71
C PRO A 62 -7.62 4.91 -12.95
N TYR A 63 -7.52 4.77 -11.63
CA TYR A 63 -8.67 4.68 -10.72
C TYR A 63 -8.50 5.64 -9.54
N THR A 64 -9.57 6.36 -9.20
CA THR A 64 -9.69 7.11 -7.94
C THR A 64 -10.41 6.31 -6.85
N ASN A 65 -11.09 5.23 -7.24
CA ASN A 65 -11.70 4.28 -6.30
C ASN A 65 -10.88 2.99 -6.27
N GLU A 66 -10.21 2.77 -5.15
CA GLU A 66 -9.35 1.61 -4.92
C GLU A 66 -10.13 0.28 -4.97
N ALA A 67 -11.38 0.26 -4.51
CA ALA A 67 -12.21 -0.94 -4.54
C ALA A 67 -12.42 -1.43 -5.98
N ILE A 68 -12.66 -0.50 -6.92
CA ILE A 68 -12.83 -0.85 -8.33
C ILE A 68 -11.52 -1.40 -8.91
N ALA A 69 -10.37 -0.78 -8.62
CA ALA A 69 -9.07 -1.30 -9.06
C ALA A 69 -8.79 -2.73 -8.55
N ALA A 70 -9.18 -3.02 -7.30
CA ALA A 70 -9.04 -4.35 -6.72
C ALA A 70 -10.01 -5.38 -7.32
N GLU A 71 -11.26 -4.99 -7.58
CA GLU A 71 -12.24 -5.87 -8.23
C GLU A 71 -11.89 -6.13 -9.70
N ASP A 72 -11.37 -5.14 -10.43
CA ASP A 72 -10.92 -5.31 -11.82
C ASP A 72 -9.70 -6.23 -11.93
N LEU A 73 -8.81 -6.24 -10.93
CA LEU A 73 -7.76 -7.26 -10.79
C LEU A 73 -8.35 -8.66 -10.57
N LYS A 74 -9.35 -8.79 -9.68
CA LYS A 74 -10.00 -10.09 -9.43
C LYS A 74 -10.72 -10.61 -10.68
N ALA A 75 -11.47 -9.74 -11.35
CA ALA A 75 -12.24 -10.04 -12.56
C ALA A 75 -11.35 -10.30 -13.80
N GLY A 76 -10.07 -9.89 -13.77
CA GLY A 76 -9.17 -10.01 -14.92
C GLY A 76 -9.36 -8.96 -15.99
N VAL A 77 -9.95 -7.82 -15.63
CA VAL A 77 -9.93 -6.60 -16.45
C VAL A 77 -8.51 -6.03 -16.51
N CYS A 78 -7.79 -6.12 -15.38
CA CYS A 78 -6.37 -5.83 -15.26
C CYS A 78 -5.58 -7.07 -14.85
N GLU A 79 -4.37 -7.23 -15.38
CA GLU A 79 -3.43 -8.28 -14.97
C GLU A 79 -2.72 -7.92 -13.65
N ALA A 80 -2.59 -6.64 -13.33
CA ALA A 80 -2.08 -6.15 -12.06
C ALA A 80 -2.86 -4.94 -11.54
N ALA A 81 -2.80 -4.70 -10.23
CA ALA A 81 -3.29 -3.47 -9.63
C ALA A 81 -2.29 -2.91 -8.61
N LEU A 82 -2.08 -1.59 -8.65
CA LEU A 82 -1.42 -0.83 -7.61
C LEU A 82 -2.49 -0.35 -6.62
N ILE A 83 -2.46 -0.83 -5.38
CA ILE A 83 -3.43 -0.54 -4.31
C ILE A 83 -2.74 -0.40 -2.95
N THR A 84 -3.42 0.05 -1.91
CA THR A 84 -2.87 0.12 -0.54
C THR A 84 -2.52 -1.26 0.01
N GLY A 85 -1.53 -1.32 0.90
CA GLY A 85 -1.13 -2.54 1.59
C GLY A 85 -2.24 -3.13 2.46
N ILE A 86 -3.07 -2.27 3.07
CA ILE A 86 -4.26 -2.67 3.83
C ILE A 86 -5.20 -3.50 2.95
N ARG A 87 -5.61 -2.98 1.79
CA ARG A 87 -6.47 -3.74 0.86
C ARG A 87 -5.71 -4.90 0.21
N GLY A 88 -4.43 -4.71 -0.07
CA GLY A 88 -3.51 -5.70 -0.62
C GLY A 88 -3.36 -6.97 0.24
N ARG A 89 -3.60 -6.86 1.55
CA ARG A 89 -3.59 -7.99 2.49
C ARG A 89 -4.54 -9.11 2.09
N GLY A 90 -5.65 -8.80 1.43
CA GLY A 90 -6.59 -9.80 0.89
C GLY A 90 -5.99 -10.66 -0.25
N PHE A 91 -4.97 -10.16 -0.94
CA PHE A 91 -4.28 -10.87 -2.02
C PHE A 91 -3.00 -11.57 -1.53
N ASN A 92 -2.25 -10.93 -0.64
CA ASN A 92 -1.08 -11.52 0.01
C ASN A 92 -1.00 -11.06 1.48
N LYS A 93 -1.26 -11.99 2.40
CA LYS A 93 -1.33 -11.68 3.83
C LYS A 93 0.03 -11.26 4.40
N TYR A 94 1.11 -11.91 3.95
CA TYR A 94 2.47 -11.61 4.37
C TYR A 94 2.86 -10.17 4.03
N ALA A 95 2.66 -9.74 2.78
CA ALA A 95 2.96 -8.39 2.33
C ALA A 95 2.04 -7.34 2.94
N GLY A 96 0.73 -7.62 3.08
CA GLY A 96 -0.21 -6.70 3.72
C GLY A 96 -0.04 -6.55 5.24
N THR A 97 0.72 -7.44 5.88
CA THR A 97 1.06 -7.33 7.32
C THR A 97 2.19 -6.32 7.57
N VAL A 98 2.85 -5.81 6.53
CA VAL A 98 3.81 -4.69 6.63
C VAL A 98 3.13 -3.47 7.26
N ASP A 99 1.86 -3.23 6.93
CA ASP A 99 1.03 -2.12 7.43
C ASP A 99 0.42 -2.41 8.83
N SER A 100 1.04 -3.30 9.61
CA SER A 100 0.56 -3.60 10.97
C SER A 100 0.86 -2.45 11.95
N ILE A 101 -0.06 -2.22 12.87
CA ILE A 101 0.02 -1.12 13.84
C ILE A 101 1.30 -1.17 14.66
N GLY A 102 2.03 -0.05 14.74
CA GLY A 102 3.29 0.12 15.46
C GLY A 102 4.45 -0.74 14.97
N ALA A 103 4.32 -1.44 13.84
CA ALA A 103 5.32 -2.43 13.44
C ALA A 103 6.57 -1.82 12.81
N ILE A 104 6.47 -0.60 12.28
CA ILE A 104 7.55 0.12 11.61
C ILE A 104 7.65 1.54 12.22
N PRO A 105 8.45 1.74 13.27
CA PRO A 105 8.51 3.04 13.95
C PRO A 105 9.09 4.17 13.09
N THR A 106 10.07 3.89 12.22
CA THR A 106 10.76 4.90 11.41
C THR A 106 10.99 4.45 9.96
N MET A 107 11.33 5.39 9.07
CA MET A 107 11.70 5.05 7.68
C MET A 107 12.97 4.19 7.59
N ASP A 108 13.86 4.20 8.58
CA ASP A 108 14.99 3.28 8.62
C ASP A 108 14.54 1.83 8.82
N HIS A 109 13.51 1.62 9.64
CA HIS A 109 12.86 0.31 9.76
C HIS A 109 12.23 -0.10 8.42
N MET A 110 11.49 0.81 7.78
CA MET A 110 10.87 0.56 6.47
C MET A 110 11.92 0.16 5.43
N ARG A 111 13.04 0.89 5.38
CA ARG A 111 14.15 0.59 4.46
C ARG A 111 14.69 -0.83 4.62
N LEU A 112 14.95 -1.26 5.86
CA LEU A 112 15.41 -2.63 6.12
C LEU A 112 14.36 -3.68 5.74
N VAL A 113 13.09 -3.42 6.01
CA VAL A 113 11.98 -4.29 5.61
C VAL A 113 11.92 -4.43 4.09
N LEU A 114 11.91 -3.31 3.35
CA LEU A 114 11.84 -3.31 1.89
C LEU A 114 13.09 -3.93 1.25
N GLN A 115 14.27 -3.79 1.87
CA GLN A 115 15.48 -4.48 1.43
C GLN A 115 15.34 -6.01 1.50
N VAL A 116 14.75 -6.52 2.58
CA VAL A 116 14.50 -7.97 2.70
C VAL A 116 13.43 -8.41 1.71
N LEU A 117 12.36 -7.63 1.55
CA LEU A 117 11.25 -7.96 0.65
C LEU A 117 11.61 -7.89 -0.83
N SER A 118 12.56 -7.04 -1.22
CA SER A 118 13.05 -6.98 -2.59
C SER A 118 14.01 -8.12 -2.93
N HIS A 119 14.60 -8.79 -1.94
CA HIS A 119 15.54 -9.88 -2.17
C HIS A 119 14.85 -11.14 -2.77
N PRO A 120 15.46 -11.86 -3.74
CA PRO A 120 14.87 -13.03 -4.38
C PRO A 120 14.41 -14.14 -3.42
N GLN A 121 15.07 -14.28 -2.27
CA GLN A 121 14.69 -15.24 -1.22
C GLN A 121 13.31 -14.98 -0.62
N SER A 122 12.79 -13.75 -0.72
CA SER A 122 11.45 -13.38 -0.25
C SER A 122 10.35 -13.67 -1.27
N ALA A 123 10.69 -13.97 -2.53
CA ALA A 123 9.73 -14.12 -3.63
C ALA A 123 8.65 -15.19 -3.34
N GLY A 124 9.02 -16.28 -2.66
CA GLY A 124 8.07 -17.34 -2.29
C GLY A 124 6.98 -16.85 -1.33
N LYS A 125 7.31 -15.99 -0.36
CA LYS A 125 6.35 -15.44 0.62
C LYS A 125 5.49 -14.32 0.01
N LEU A 126 6.01 -13.66 -1.02
CA LEU A 126 5.32 -12.63 -1.80
C LEU A 126 4.39 -13.22 -2.88
N SER A 127 4.05 -14.50 -2.77
CA SER A 127 3.26 -15.26 -3.72
C SER A 127 2.18 -16.03 -2.95
N GLN A 128 0.89 -15.77 -3.20
CA GLN A 128 -0.23 -16.40 -2.49
C GLN A 128 -1.39 -16.66 -3.45
N GLY A 129 -1.91 -17.88 -3.50
CA GLY A 129 -2.98 -18.27 -4.43
C GLY A 129 -2.61 -17.97 -5.88
N SER A 130 -3.46 -17.22 -6.59
CA SER A 130 -3.22 -16.78 -7.98
C SER A 130 -2.44 -15.46 -8.10
N TYR A 131 -2.02 -14.87 -6.98
CA TYR A 131 -1.44 -13.52 -6.94
C TYR A 131 0.02 -13.48 -6.47
N GLN A 132 0.78 -12.52 -6.97
CA GLN A 132 2.12 -12.21 -6.52
C GLN A 132 2.30 -10.70 -6.34
N VAL A 133 3.11 -10.31 -5.36
CA VAL A 133 3.49 -8.91 -5.14
C VAL A 133 4.71 -8.59 -6.00
N MET A 134 4.57 -7.61 -6.88
CA MET A 134 5.59 -7.12 -7.79
C MET A 134 6.31 -5.87 -7.28
N GLY A 135 5.85 -5.25 -6.19
CA GLY A 135 6.46 -4.05 -5.65
C GLY A 135 5.76 -3.58 -4.40
N ILE A 136 6.51 -2.97 -3.48
CA ILE A 136 6.01 -2.36 -2.25
C ILE A 136 6.73 -1.03 -2.09
N ALA A 137 5.98 0.06 -1.92
CA ALA A 137 6.48 1.40 -1.68
C ALA A 137 5.85 1.96 -0.40
N PRO A 138 6.59 2.77 0.38
CA PRO A 138 5.97 3.50 1.49
C PRO A 138 4.99 4.55 0.96
N ALA A 139 3.87 4.69 1.66
CA ALA A 139 2.84 5.70 1.43
C ALA A 139 2.85 6.82 2.51
N GLY A 140 3.78 6.71 3.46
CA GLY A 140 3.95 7.66 4.57
C GLY A 140 3.39 7.14 5.89
N ALA A 141 3.77 7.85 6.95
CA ALA A 141 3.35 7.56 8.31
C ALA A 141 1.93 8.08 8.56
N ALA A 142 1.05 7.21 9.04
CA ALA A 142 -0.31 7.57 9.44
C ALA A 142 -0.32 8.13 10.86
N TYR A 143 -0.85 9.34 11.00
CA TYR A 143 -1.04 10.04 12.27
C TYR A 143 -2.53 10.17 12.58
N VAL A 144 -2.83 10.41 13.85
CA VAL A 144 -4.20 10.67 14.32
C VAL A 144 -4.52 12.15 14.13
N PHE A 145 -5.51 12.44 13.31
CA PHE A 145 -6.10 13.76 13.12
C PHE A 145 -7.36 13.83 13.99
N VAL A 146 -7.47 14.88 14.78
CA VAL A 146 -8.60 15.14 15.67
C VAL A 146 -9.21 16.49 15.34
N ASN A 147 -10.54 16.59 15.34
CA ASN A 147 -11.23 17.86 15.16
C ASN A 147 -11.21 18.75 16.41
N ASP A 148 -10.75 18.19 17.54
CA ASP A 148 -10.60 18.85 18.83
C ASP A 148 -9.30 18.35 19.48
N LYS A 149 -8.31 19.24 19.63
CA LYS A 149 -6.99 18.93 20.22
C LYS A 149 -7.05 18.50 21.67
N GLU A 150 -8.17 18.70 22.38
CA GLU A 150 -8.34 18.13 23.71
C GLU A 150 -8.37 16.61 23.66
N VAL A 151 -8.68 15.99 22.51
CA VAL A 151 -8.55 14.55 22.26
C VAL A 151 -7.08 14.18 22.02
N ASN A 152 -6.26 14.32 23.05
CA ASN A 152 -4.80 14.15 22.99
C ASN A 152 -4.24 12.93 23.72
N THR A 153 -5.10 12.04 24.19
CA THR A 153 -4.72 10.76 24.82
C THR A 153 -5.68 9.67 24.38
N LEU A 154 -5.28 8.41 24.52
CA LEU A 154 -6.15 7.27 24.25
C LEU A 154 -7.42 7.30 25.10
N ALA A 155 -7.30 7.62 26.39
CA ALA A 155 -8.44 7.74 27.30
C ALA A 155 -9.46 8.81 26.84
N LYS A 156 -8.98 9.94 26.29
CA LYS A 156 -9.86 11.01 25.78
C LYS A 156 -10.46 10.71 24.40
N ALA A 157 -9.98 9.68 23.71
CA ALA A 157 -10.59 9.18 22.48
C ALA A 157 -11.88 8.39 22.75
N ALA A 158 -12.11 7.92 23.98
CA ALA A 158 -13.33 7.20 24.34
C ALA A 158 -14.59 8.04 24.02
N GLY A 159 -15.59 7.39 23.42
CA GLY A 159 -16.84 8.01 22.97
C GLY A 159 -16.73 8.85 21.69
N LYS A 160 -15.53 9.08 21.14
CA LYS A 160 -15.34 9.80 19.88
C LYS A 160 -15.64 8.91 18.68
N ARG A 161 -16.14 9.51 17.60
CA ARG A 161 -16.41 8.80 16.34
C ARG A 161 -15.14 8.75 15.51
N VAL A 162 -14.66 7.55 15.20
CA VAL A 162 -13.41 7.37 14.43
C VAL A 162 -13.75 6.77 13.07
N ALA A 163 -13.30 7.37 11.97
CA ALA A 163 -13.45 6.71 10.67
C ALA A 163 -12.59 5.44 10.61
N VAL A 164 -13.20 4.34 10.19
CA VAL A 164 -12.51 3.07 9.94
C VAL A 164 -12.82 2.60 8.54
N LEU A 165 -11.84 2.01 7.85
CA LEU A 165 -12.04 1.46 6.51
C LEU A 165 -12.94 0.24 6.60
N GLU A 166 -14.07 0.25 5.89
CA GLU A 166 -15.10 -0.80 5.98
C GLU A 166 -14.62 -2.20 5.60
N TYR A 167 -13.57 -2.25 4.77
CA TYR A 167 -12.93 -3.50 4.33
C TYR A 167 -11.80 -3.96 5.25
N ASP A 168 -11.56 -3.25 6.36
CA ASP A 168 -10.53 -3.58 7.34
C ASP A 168 -11.11 -3.71 8.75
N GLU A 169 -11.55 -4.92 9.08
CA GLU A 169 -12.10 -5.27 10.40
C GLU A 169 -11.11 -4.99 11.56
N THR A 170 -9.80 -4.95 11.29
CA THR A 170 -8.80 -4.70 12.32
C THR A 170 -8.93 -3.30 12.91
N GLN A 171 -9.23 -2.30 12.09
CA GLN A 171 -9.40 -0.92 12.54
C GLN A 171 -10.60 -0.77 13.46
N ALA A 172 -11.74 -1.36 13.09
CA ALA A 172 -12.96 -1.31 13.90
C ALA A 172 -12.75 -1.92 15.28
N LYS A 173 -12.00 -3.03 15.37
CA LYS A 173 -11.65 -3.67 16.65
C LYS A 173 -10.77 -2.77 17.50
N LEU A 174 -9.68 -2.25 16.94
CA LEU A 174 -8.74 -1.38 17.67
C LEU A 174 -9.41 -0.10 18.18
N VAL A 175 -10.27 0.51 17.36
CA VAL A 175 -11.07 1.69 17.75
C VAL A 175 -12.03 1.34 18.89
N SER A 176 -12.70 0.20 18.83
CA SER A 176 -13.63 -0.23 19.88
C SER A 176 -12.92 -0.53 21.20
N GLN A 177 -11.69 -1.03 21.15
CA GLN A 177 -10.88 -1.35 22.34
C GLN A 177 -10.49 -0.12 23.16
N VAL A 178 -10.29 1.02 22.51
CA VAL A 178 -10.03 2.30 23.19
C VAL A 178 -11.32 3.02 23.60
N GLY A 179 -12.47 2.34 23.52
CA GLY A 179 -13.77 2.87 23.90
C GLY A 179 -14.36 3.89 22.92
N ALA A 180 -13.80 4.02 21.72
CA ALA A 180 -14.28 4.90 20.67
C ALA A 180 -15.30 4.20 19.75
N THR A 181 -16.04 4.97 18.97
CA THR A 181 -17.09 4.44 18.07
C THR A 181 -16.58 4.36 16.64
N PRO A 182 -16.42 3.15 16.06
CA PRO A 182 -16.02 3.02 14.67
C PRO A 182 -17.14 3.46 13.73
N VAL A 183 -16.80 4.32 12.77
CA VAL A 183 -17.69 4.77 11.70
C VAL A 183 -17.14 4.26 10.37
N ALA A 184 -17.81 3.22 9.83
CA ALA A 184 -17.46 2.60 8.57
C ALA A 184 -17.37 3.63 7.44
N SER A 185 -16.24 3.66 6.75
CA SER A 185 -15.86 4.63 5.73
C SER A 185 -15.05 3.94 4.62
N ASP A 186 -14.91 4.62 3.49
CA ASP A 186 -14.05 4.17 2.40
C ASP A 186 -12.94 5.20 2.14
N ILE A 187 -11.89 4.80 1.43
CA ILE A 187 -10.81 5.68 0.98
C ILE A 187 -11.34 6.92 0.24
N THR A 188 -12.48 6.79 -0.44
CA THR A 188 -13.10 7.89 -1.20
C THR A 188 -13.84 8.91 -0.35
N ASN A 189 -14.16 8.61 0.92
CA ASN A 189 -15.06 9.46 1.73
C ASN A 189 -14.63 9.74 3.17
N PHE A 190 -13.62 9.06 3.72
CA PHE A 190 -13.20 9.24 5.11
C PHE A 190 -12.79 10.69 5.42
N SER A 191 -12.07 11.34 4.49
CA SER A 191 -11.65 12.75 4.62
C SER A 191 -12.84 13.69 4.60
N THR A 192 -13.80 13.48 3.71
CA THR A 192 -15.03 14.29 3.64
C THR A 192 -15.86 14.16 4.92
N LYS A 193 -15.94 12.97 5.52
CA LYS A 193 -16.60 12.80 6.82
C LYS A 193 -15.91 13.59 7.92
N PHE A 194 -14.58 13.58 7.95
CA PHE A 194 -13.80 14.35 8.91
C PHE A 194 -13.94 15.85 8.71
N ASN A 195 -13.75 16.33 7.48
CA ASN A 195 -13.85 17.73 7.10
C ASN A 195 -15.22 18.35 7.40
N ASN A 196 -16.28 17.52 7.45
CA ASN A 196 -17.64 17.94 7.76
C ASN A 196 -18.09 17.59 9.20
N GLY A 197 -17.21 17.09 10.06
CA GLY A 197 -17.54 16.75 11.46
C GLY A 197 -18.48 15.54 11.64
N VAL A 198 -18.63 14.69 10.63
CA VAL A 198 -19.35 13.41 10.72
C VAL A 198 -18.59 12.40 11.59
N VAL A 199 -17.27 12.50 11.59
CA VAL A 199 -16.37 11.80 12.51
C VAL A 199 -15.50 12.82 13.22
N ASP A 200 -15.03 12.47 14.41
CA ASP A 200 -14.19 13.32 15.24
C ASP A 200 -12.70 13.04 15.02
N VAL A 201 -12.38 11.81 14.60
CA VAL A 201 -11.01 11.31 14.47
C VAL A 201 -10.85 10.53 13.17
N ILE A 202 -9.71 10.72 12.51
CA ILE A 202 -9.23 9.87 11.42
C ILE A 202 -7.76 9.50 11.62
N ALA A 203 -7.34 8.37 11.08
CA ALA A 203 -5.93 8.05 10.89
C ALA A 203 -5.59 8.21 9.40
N ALA A 204 -4.63 9.07 9.07
CA ALA A 204 -4.27 9.36 7.68
C ALA A 204 -2.77 9.62 7.53
N PRO A 205 -2.16 9.30 6.37
CA PRO A 205 -0.79 9.70 6.12
C PRO A 205 -0.72 11.21 5.96
N LEU A 206 0.33 11.82 6.52
CA LEU A 206 0.58 13.27 6.36
C LEU A 206 0.68 13.68 4.89
N ALA A 207 1.18 12.79 4.02
CA ALA A 207 1.25 13.04 2.58
C ALA A 207 -0.12 13.27 1.91
N ALA A 208 -1.23 12.88 2.55
CA ALA A 208 -2.58 13.14 2.07
C ALA A 208 -3.19 14.46 2.60
N TYR A 209 -2.50 15.17 3.51
CA TYR A 209 -3.01 16.35 4.20
C TYR A 209 -3.54 17.44 3.27
N GLU A 210 -2.73 17.85 2.29
CA GLU A 210 -3.12 18.92 1.36
C GLU A 210 -4.13 18.40 0.33
N ALA A 211 -3.86 17.24 -0.28
CA ALA A 211 -4.69 16.66 -1.34
C ALA A 211 -6.14 16.38 -0.88
N LEU A 212 -6.33 16.04 0.39
CA LEU A 212 -7.64 15.76 0.99
C LEU A 212 -8.19 16.93 1.80
N GLU A 213 -7.51 18.08 1.76
CA GLU A 213 -7.88 19.29 2.47
C GLU A 213 -8.15 19.05 3.97
N LEU A 214 -7.36 18.18 4.63
CA LEU A 214 -7.62 17.75 6.01
C LEU A 214 -7.58 18.90 7.01
N TYR A 215 -6.94 20.03 6.63
CA TYR A 215 -7.00 21.29 7.38
C TYR A 215 -8.42 21.82 7.62
N LYS A 216 -9.42 21.42 6.81
CA LYS A 216 -10.82 21.79 7.02
C LYS A 216 -11.38 21.11 8.27
N GLY A 217 -11.14 19.81 8.43
CA GLY A 217 -11.58 19.06 9.63
C GLY A 217 -10.79 19.38 10.89
N LEU A 218 -9.57 19.90 10.74
CA LEU A 218 -8.77 20.41 11.86
C LEU A 218 -9.23 21.79 12.34
N SER A 219 -9.90 22.57 11.48
CA SER A 219 -10.33 23.92 11.85
C SER A 219 -11.64 23.88 12.67
N PRO A 220 -11.78 24.68 13.74
CA PRO A 220 -10.81 25.66 14.26
C PRO A 220 -9.85 25.11 15.33
N ASP A 221 -10.24 24.07 16.07
CA ASP A 221 -9.62 23.67 17.35
C ASP A 221 -8.93 22.30 17.32
N GLY A 222 -8.84 21.68 16.14
CA GLY A 222 -8.27 20.37 15.93
C GLY A 222 -6.74 20.33 16.00
N GLY A 223 -6.22 19.13 15.79
CA GLY A 223 -4.79 18.87 15.81
C GLY A 223 -4.39 17.52 15.23
N ILE A 224 -3.10 17.32 15.13
CA ILE A 224 -2.46 16.09 14.67
C ILE A 224 -1.59 15.62 15.83
N ILE A 225 -1.92 14.46 16.40
CA ILE A 225 -1.16 13.88 17.51
C ILE A 225 0.22 13.51 16.97
N ASN A 226 1.29 14.05 17.57
CA ASN A 226 2.67 13.81 17.10
C ASN A 226 3.19 12.43 17.51
N TYR A 227 2.52 11.39 17.01
CA TYR A 227 2.87 10.00 17.23
C TYR A 227 2.32 9.12 16.09
N PRO A 228 3.19 8.53 15.25
CA PRO A 228 2.73 7.73 14.12
C PRO A 228 2.24 6.35 14.56
N LEU A 229 1.07 5.93 14.08
CA LEU A 229 0.47 4.63 14.41
C LEU A 229 0.89 3.52 13.45
N VAL A 230 1.03 3.84 12.17
CA VAL A 230 1.25 2.85 11.09
C VAL A 230 2.13 3.49 10.02
N GLN A 231 2.99 2.69 9.39
CA GLN A 231 3.59 3.07 8.11
C GLN A 231 2.82 2.39 7.00
N LEU A 232 2.08 3.19 6.24
CA LEU A 232 1.24 2.67 5.17
C LEU A 232 2.11 2.31 3.95
N THR A 233 1.68 1.31 3.19
CA THR A 233 2.31 0.97 1.92
C THR A 233 1.33 1.07 0.75
N ILE A 234 1.89 1.25 -0.44
CA ILE A 234 1.24 0.98 -1.72
C ILE A 234 1.94 -0.23 -2.33
N GLN A 235 1.17 -1.19 -2.83
CA GLN A 235 1.65 -2.47 -3.32
C GLN A 235 1.16 -2.72 -4.74
N LEU A 236 2.08 -3.12 -5.62
CA LEU A 236 1.75 -3.61 -6.96
C LEU A 236 1.50 -5.11 -6.87
N ILE A 237 0.27 -5.53 -7.10
CA ILE A 237 -0.19 -6.91 -6.97
C ILE A 237 -0.63 -7.41 -8.34
N ALA A 238 -0.14 -8.57 -8.74
CA ALA A 238 -0.35 -9.09 -10.08
C ALA A 238 -0.86 -10.52 -10.06
N LYS A 239 -1.60 -10.90 -11.10
CA LYS A 239 -1.89 -12.31 -11.40
C LYS A 239 -0.59 -13.01 -11.77
N LYS A 240 -0.33 -14.18 -11.18
CA LYS A 240 0.91 -14.95 -11.42
C LYS A 240 1.08 -15.33 -12.89
N GLU A 241 0.01 -15.79 -13.52
CA GLU A 241 0.02 -16.26 -14.91
C GLU A 241 0.33 -15.18 -15.94
N ALA A 242 0.08 -13.91 -15.61
CA ALA A 242 0.33 -12.79 -16.51
C ALA A 242 1.77 -12.27 -16.48
N PHE A 243 2.57 -12.65 -15.48
CA PHE A 243 3.92 -12.11 -15.28
C PHE A 243 4.95 -13.19 -14.98
N PRO A 244 6.02 -13.32 -15.79
CA PRO A 244 7.15 -14.18 -15.47
C PRO A 244 7.75 -13.85 -14.10
N ALA A 245 8.23 -14.87 -13.39
CA ALA A 245 8.82 -14.70 -12.06
C ALA A 245 10.00 -13.72 -12.05
N GLU A 246 10.80 -13.71 -13.13
CA GLU A 246 11.91 -12.77 -13.32
C GLU A 246 11.42 -11.32 -13.46
N THR A 247 10.36 -11.08 -14.24
CA THR A 247 9.76 -9.74 -14.40
C THR A 247 9.20 -9.22 -13.07
N ALA A 248 8.53 -10.08 -12.30
CA ALA A 248 8.06 -9.73 -10.95
C ALA A 248 9.22 -9.40 -10.00
N GLN A 249 10.34 -10.13 -10.11
CA GLN A 249 11.54 -9.88 -9.32
C GLN A 249 12.22 -8.55 -9.67
N LYS A 250 12.41 -8.27 -10.97
CA LYS A 250 12.94 -6.97 -11.44
C LYS A 250 12.07 -5.80 -10.99
N SER A 251 10.75 -5.97 -11.01
CA SER A 251 9.83 -4.97 -10.49
C SER A 251 10.03 -4.73 -8.98
N ARG A 252 10.18 -5.78 -8.16
CA ARG A 252 10.42 -5.62 -6.72
C ARG A 252 11.71 -4.87 -6.43
N GLU A 253 12.77 -5.20 -7.17
CA GLU A 253 14.06 -4.52 -7.10
C GLU A 253 13.96 -3.05 -7.54
N TYR A 254 13.19 -2.76 -8.59
CA TYR A 254 12.95 -1.39 -9.02
C TYR A 254 12.29 -0.54 -7.93
N PHE A 255 11.25 -1.06 -7.27
CA PHE A 255 10.59 -0.35 -6.16
C PHE A 255 11.59 -0.01 -5.05
N TYR A 256 12.43 -0.97 -4.66
CA TYR A 256 13.45 -0.73 -3.63
C TYR A 256 14.55 0.23 -4.08
N ASN A 257 15.04 0.10 -5.31
CA ASN A 257 16.08 0.98 -5.86
C ASN A 257 15.61 2.43 -6.05
N ASN A 258 14.30 2.66 -6.13
CA ASN A 258 13.70 3.99 -6.18
C ASN A 258 13.23 4.50 -4.81
N LEU A 259 13.52 3.79 -3.72
CA LEU A 259 13.03 4.13 -2.39
C LEU A 259 13.38 5.57 -1.99
N ASP A 260 14.62 6.02 -2.19
CA ASP A 260 15.02 7.37 -1.80
C ASP A 260 14.20 8.46 -2.49
N ARG A 261 13.92 8.29 -3.79
CA ARG A 261 13.06 9.20 -4.54
C ARG A 261 11.63 9.24 -3.97
N ILE A 262 11.12 8.09 -3.55
CA ILE A 262 9.79 8.01 -2.92
C ILE A 262 9.81 8.71 -1.56
N LEU A 263 10.85 8.50 -0.74
CA LEU A 263 11.00 9.15 0.57
C LEU A 263 11.13 10.67 0.45
N ASP A 264 11.88 11.17 -0.53
CA ASP A 264 11.99 12.61 -0.79
C ASP A 264 10.64 13.23 -1.17
N GLN A 265 9.85 12.54 -1.99
CA GLN A 265 8.52 12.98 -2.35
C GLN A 265 7.56 12.96 -1.16
N LEU A 266 7.59 11.92 -0.31
CA LEU A 266 6.81 11.88 0.93
C LEU A 266 7.18 13.06 1.83
N LYS A 267 8.47 13.26 2.11
CA LYS A 267 8.96 14.37 2.94
C LYS A 267 8.51 15.73 2.42
N LYS A 268 8.48 15.92 1.09
CA LYS A 268 7.97 17.14 0.47
C LYS A 268 6.48 17.34 0.76
N GLU A 269 5.65 16.31 0.62
CA GLU A 269 4.22 16.41 0.93
C GLU A 269 3.98 16.63 2.44
N GLU A 270 4.73 15.93 3.29
CA GLU A 270 4.67 16.07 4.75
C GLU A 270 5.04 17.50 5.20
N SER A 271 5.98 18.15 4.52
CA SER A 271 6.41 19.52 4.85
C SER A 271 5.31 20.59 4.68
N LYS A 272 4.19 20.24 4.04
CA LYS A 272 3.05 21.13 3.84
C LYS A 272 2.13 21.20 5.07
N VAL A 273 2.32 20.33 6.05
CA VAL A 273 1.56 20.34 7.31
C VAL A 273 2.01 21.54 8.15
N ASP A 274 1.06 22.43 8.47
CA ASP A 274 1.32 23.62 9.29
C ASP A 274 1.67 23.20 10.73
N GLN A 275 2.73 23.81 11.28
CA GLN A 275 3.23 23.52 12.62
C GLN A 275 2.19 23.74 13.72
N ARG A 276 1.22 24.63 13.50
CA ARG A 276 0.16 24.94 14.48
C ARG A 276 -0.73 23.74 14.82
N TRP A 277 -0.77 22.73 13.94
CA TRP A 277 -1.63 21.56 14.13
C TRP A 277 -1.01 20.51 15.05
N TRP A 278 0.30 20.54 15.30
CA TRP A 278 0.94 19.51 16.10
C TRP A 278 0.51 19.55 17.55
N VAL A 279 0.09 18.38 18.05
CA VAL A 279 -0.23 18.14 19.45
C VAL A 279 0.80 17.16 19.99
N GLU A 280 1.71 17.68 20.80
CA GLU A 280 2.69 16.87 21.52
C GLU A 280 2.02 16.09 22.64
N ILE A 281 2.41 14.83 22.79
CA ILE A 281 1.96 13.97 23.89
C ILE A 281 3.12 13.71 24.88
N PRO A 282 2.83 13.67 26.19
CA PRO A 282 3.80 13.27 27.21
C PRO A 282 4.44 11.91 26.94
N ASP A 283 5.67 11.70 27.41
CA ASP A 283 6.38 10.43 27.19
C ASP A 283 5.69 9.22 27.84
N ALA A 284 4.97 9.41 28.95
CA ALA A 284 4.15 8.37 29.55
C ALA A 284 3.04 7.88 28.61
N ASP A 285 2.38 8.80 27.90
CA ASP A 285 1.33 8.47 26.95
C ASP A 285 1.92 7.77 25.71
N LYS A 286 3.12 8.15 25.27
CA LYS A 286 3.84 7.44 24.19
C LYS A 286 4.11 5.98 24.55
N GLN A 287 4.47 5.70 25.80
CA GLN A 287 4.66 4.33 26.28
C GLN A 287 3.34 3.54 26.27
N GLU A 288 2.23 4.17 26.64
CA GLU A 288 0.89 3.55 26.55
C GLU A 288 0.54 3.19 25.11
N TYR A 289 0.82 4.07 24.14
CA TYR A 289 0.70 3.76 22.72
C TYR A 289 1.55 2.55 22.32
N GLU A 290 2.83 2.48 22.72
CA GLU A 290 3.69 1.35 22.37
C GLU A 290 3.15 0.01 22.87
N VAL A 291 2.71 -0.03 24.13
CA VAL A 291 2.11 -1.22 24.76
C VAL A 291 0.83 -1.61 24.02
N LEU A 292 -0.10 -0.68 23.83
CA LEU A 292 -1.37 -0.96 23.14
C LEU A 292 -1.14 -1.45 21.71
N MET A 293 -0.21 -0.85 20.97
CA MET A 293 0.10 -1.30 19.62
C MET A 293 0.74 -2.69 19.61
N GLN A 294 1.55 -3.04 20.62
CA GLN A 294 2.10 -4.39 20.75
C GLN A 294 1.00 -5.42 21.04
N GLU A 295 0.16 -5.16 22.04
CA GLU A 295 -0.96 -6.04 22.40
C GLU A 295 -1.92 -6.23 21.22
N ALA A 296 -2.20 -5.14 20.49
CA ALA A 296 -2.97 -5.17 19.25
C ALA A 296 -2.36 -6.11 18.20
N ARG A 297 -1.03 -6.03 17.97
CA ARG A 297 -0.35 -6.94 17.03
C ARG A 297 -0.46 -8.39 17.48
N ASP A 298 -0.27 -8.68 18.77
CA ASP A 298 -0.31 -10.03 19.31
C ASP A 298 -1.73 -10.64 19.26
N GLN A 299 -2.76 -9.83 19.51
CA GLN A 299 -4.14 -10.23 19.33
C GLN A 299 -4.46 -10.48 17.85
N LEU A 300 -4.16 -9.53 16.97
CA LEU A 300 -4.45 -9.65 15.53
C LEU A 300 -3.63 -10.77 14.86
N ARG A 301 -2.47 -11.14 15.42
CA ARG A 301 -1.75 -12.38 15.10
C ARG A 301 -2.57 -13.60 15.45
N THR A 302 -3.08 -13.67 16.68
CA THR A 302 -3.84 -14.81 17.21
C THR A 302 -5.15 -15.02 16.47
N GLU A 303 -5.85 -13.93 16.14
CA GLU A 303 -7.10 -13.94 15.37
C GLU A 303 -6.88 -14.22 13.87
N GLY A 304 -5.63 -14.28 13.41
CA GLY A 304 -5.31 -14.64 12.05
C GLY A 304 -5.48 -13.49 11.04
N TYR A 305 -5.54 -12.23 11.48
CA TYR A 305 -5.53 -11.06 10.58
C TYR A 305 -4.12 -10.75 10.08
N TYR A 306 -3.11 -10.83 10.96
CA TYR A 306 -1.71 -10.61 10.61
C TYR A 306 -0.97 -11.92 10.37
N ASP A 307 0.00 -11.87 9.46
CA ASP A 307 0.89 -13.00 9.18
C ASP A 307 1.96 -13.11 10.28
N PRO A 308 2.03 -14.23 11.01
CA PRO A 308 2.98 -14.38 12.11
C PRO A 308 4.44 -14.32 11.64
N THR A 309 4.74 -14.80 10.44
CA THR A 309 6.10 -14.79 9.89
C THR A 309 6.54 -13.36 9.56
N MET A 310 5.63 -12.55 9.03
CA MET A 310 5.89 -11.11 8.80
C MET A 310 6.08 -10.39 10.12
N LEU A 311 5.21 -10.61 11.12
CA LEU A 311 5.37 -9.99 12.44
C LEU A 311 6.69 -10.34 13.10
N ASP A 312 7.12 -11.60 13.02
CA ASP A 312 8.42 -12.04 13.55
C ASP A 312 9.59 -11.36 12.82
N MET A 313 9.48 -11.14 11.50
CA MET A 313 10.47 -10.38 10.73
C MET A 313 10.51 -8.91 11.15
N LEU A 314 9.34 -8.27 11.28
CA LEU A 314 9.22 -6.87 11.69
C LEU A 314 9.78 -6.66 13.10
N ARG A 315 9.51 -7.58 14.03
CA ARG A 315 10.12 -7.57 15.37
C ARG A 315 11.64 -7.65 15.29
N LYS A 316 12.20 -8.57 14.49
CA LYS A 316 13.66 -8.67 14.30
C LYS A 316 14.27 -7.37 13.76
N VAL A 317 13.58 -6.67 12.85
CA VAL A 317 14.04 -5.38 12.35
C VAL A 317 14.03 -4.32 13.45
N ARG A 318 12.95 -4.22 14.23
CA ARG A 318 12.87 -3.30 15.39
C ARG A 318 13.99 -3.58 16.39
N CYS A 319 14.18 -4.83 16.80
CA CYS A 319 15.23 -5.22 17.74
C CYS A 319 16.66 -5.05 17.20
N LYS A 320 16.83 -5.07 15.88
CA LYS A 320 18.14 -4.78 15.26
C LYS A 320 18.49 -3.30 15.35
N LEU A 321 17.50 -2.41 15.22
CA LEU A 321 17.71 -0.96 15.26
C LEU A 321 17.68 -0.42 16.69
N ASP A 322 16.89 -1.02 17.56
CA ASP A 322 16.76 -0.65 18.97
C ASP A 322 16.55 -1.89 19.85
N GLN A 323 17.63 -2.32 20.51
CA GLN A 323 17.61 -3.47 21.43
C GLN A 323 16.97 -3.16 22.78
N SER A 324 16.71 -1.89 23.10
CA SER A 324 16.15 -1.49 24.40
C SER A 324 14.64 -1.70 24.51
N ARG A 325 13.97 -1.99 23.39
CA ARG A 325 12.53 -2.25 23.34
C ARG A 325 12.14 -3.48 24.15
N ALA A 326 11.02 -3.40 24.87
CA ALA A 326 10.52 -4.47 25.71
C ALA A 326 10.26 -5.80 24.96
N GLU A 327 9.88 -5.73 23.68
CA GLU A 327 9.65 -6.91 22.84
C GLU A 327 10.93 -7.62 22.35
N CYS A 328 12.11 -7.08 22.69
CA CYS A 328 13.43 -7.54 22.21
C CYS A 328 14.24 -8.30 23.26
N THR A 329 13.72 -8.43 24.47
CA THR A 329 14.31 -9.17 25.59
C THR A 329 13.68 -10.55 25.75
#